data_AF-A0A7S2XYT2-F1
#
_entry.id   AF-A0A7S2XYT2-F1
#
_cell.length_a   1.000
_cell.length_b   1.000
_cell.length_c   1.000
_cell.angle_alpha   90.00
_cell.angle_beta   90.00
_cell.angle_gamma   90.00
#
_symmetry.space_group_name_H-M   'P 1'
#
loop_
_entity.id
_entity.type
_entity.pdbx_description
1 polymer ?
#
loop_
_entity_poly.entity_id
_entity_poly.type
_entity_poly.pdbx_seq_one_letter_code
_entity_poly.pdbx_strand_id
1 'polypeptide(L)'
;MKMETTMKAKILVLMAVLTGTLSFQLGPVVRSATSTTMLFDLFGKKPNYGGNSSPVIGNKPTGPNNMPKLYDAWFKKSGQMSKLMTSSAKSALSKHRQIEIFFNPVPNLDEIDFGTPLNQEFGKEMAVDLGLPEYKPGSLARRYLLQFSQIYWAKQLAQALPGNIYVATLDGLKKDVITKPGKMKLANFVNGKGLENVQKGDTVIVVNPGGNSVWNKADKMFQDQKVVYLNSLVTETYDLGGPLKDLEQSLYFKRISKGYVLRVFPNKWEVYLDKPDFTTEKLAVFDEKPKLREASKLTMQESMERYGVNNDRWAAGFGGRL
;
A
#
# COMPACT_ATOMS: atom_id res chain seq x y z
N MET A 1 -21.52 -62.40 43.02
CA MET A 1 -20.78 -63.48 42.29
C MET A 1 -19.70 -62.79 41.47
N LYS A 2 -18.45 -62.77 41.96
CA LYS A 2 -17.24 -63.36 41.32
C LYS A 2 -17.15 -63.06 39.82
N MET A 3 -16.08 -62.53 39.24
CA MET A 3 -14.68 -62.27 39.59
C MET A 3 -14.12 -61.41 38.41
N GLU A 4 -13.25 -60.42 38.64
CA GLU A 4 -11.82 -60.44 38.24
C GLU A 4 -11.59 -60.93 36.79
N THR A 5 -10.85 -60.29 35.88
CA THR A 5 -9.48 -59.74 35.95
C THR A 5 -9.22 -59.32 34.48
N THR A 6 -8.77 -58.12 34.10
CA THR A 6 -7.37 -57.82 33.76
C THR A 6 -7.40 -56.60 32.82
N MET A 7 -6.99 -55.42 33.28
CA MET A 7 -6.30 -54.37 32.50
C MET A 7 -6.11 -53.13 33.40
N LYS A 8 -5.47 -53.36 34.54
CA LYS A 8 -4.75 -52.34 35.32
C LYS A 8 -3.28 -52.73 35.30
N ALA A 9 -2.56 -52.32 34.27
CA ALA A 9 -1.11 -52.26 34.27
C ALA A 9 -0.67 -51.49 33.02
N LYS A 10 -0.34 -50.19 33.16
CA LYS A 10 0.88 -49.58 32.58
C LYS A 10 0.98 -48.05 32.57
N ILE A 11 0.01 -47.28 33.06
CA ILE A 11 0.16 -45.81 33.02
C ILE A 11 -0.30 -45.18 34.34
N LEU A 12 0.36 -45.54 35.44
CA LEU A 12 0.29 -44.74 36.67
C LEU A 12 1.42 -45.06 37.67
N VAL A 13 2.66 -45.25 37.22
CA VAL A 13 3.82 -45.29 38.11
C VAL A 13 5.03 -44.81 37.31
N LEU A 14 5.37 -43.53 37.40
CA LEU A 14 6.73 -43.02 37.67
C LEU A 14 6.76 -41.48 37.52
N MET A 15 5.94 -40.78 38.28
CA MET A 15 6.40 -39.51 38.84
C MET A 15 7.18 -39.84 40.11
N ALA A 16 8.32 -39.16 40.28
CA ALA A 16 9.13 -39.04 41.49
C ALA A 16 10.04 -40.22 41.89
N VAL A 17 11.23 -40.26 41.26
CA VAL A 17 12.54 -40.48 41.90
C VAL A 17 13.50 -39.59 41.09
N LEU A 18 13.69 -38.29 41.37
CA LEU A 18 14.43 -37.65 42.47
C LEU A 18 15.83 -38.25 42.70
N THR A 19 16.82 -37.36 42.56
CA THR A 19 18.25 -37.42 42.95
C THR A 19 19.23 -38.05 41.95
N GLY A 20 20.06 -37.20 41.35
CA GLY A 20 21.15 -37.62 40.47
C GLY A 20 21.80 -36.45 39.75
N THR A 21 22.60 -35.68 40.48
CA THR A 21 23.54 -34.66 39.98
C THR A 21 24.40 -35.17 38.82
N LEU A 22 24.43 -34.45 37.71
CA LEU A 22 25.49 -34.58 36.71
C LEU A 22 25.79 -33.21 36.09
N SER A 23 26.84 -32.60 36.62
CA SER A 23 27.54 -31.44 36.09
C SER A 23 28.13 -31.78 34.73
N PHE A 24 27.74 -31.06 33.67
CA PHE A 24 28.51 -31.01 32.43
C PHE A 24 29.08 -29.59 32.28
N GLN A 25 30.36 -29.46 32.61
CA GLN A 25 31.21 -28.37 32.15
C GLN A 25 31.41 -28.53 30.63
N LEU A 26 30.97 -27.54 29.86
CA LEU A 26 31.54 -27.27 28.53
C LEU A 26 32.08 -25.85 28.55
N GLY A 27 33.39 -25.76 28.32
CA GLY A 27 34.21 -24.56 28.45
C GLY A 27 33.96 -23.50 27.37
N PRO A 28 34.72 -22.39 27.42
CA PRO A 28 34.43 -21.17 26.69
C PRO A 28 34.70 -21.34 25.19
N VAL A 29 33.70 -21.09 24.36
CA VAL A 29 33.92 -20.93 22.92
C VAL A 29 34.54 -19.56 22.67
N VAL A 30 35.78 -19.61 22.22
CA VAL A 30 36.65 -18.52 21.80
C VAL A 30 35.97 -17.66 20.73
N ARG A 31 35.91 -16.35 20.98
CA ARG A 31 35.63 -15.33 19.94
C ARG A 31 36.81 -15.33 18.97
N SER A 32 36.63 -15.87 17.77
CA SER A 32 37.53 -15.59 16.64
C SER A 32 36.91 -14.52 15.76
N ALA A 33 37.55 -13.35 15.76
CA ALA A 33 37.25 -12.25 14.86
C ALA A 33 38.07 -12.44 13.58
N THR A 34 37.47 -13.04 12.54
CA THR A 34 37.97 -13.01 11.16
C THR A 34 36.91 -13.62 10.25
N SER A 35 36.04 -12.82 9.65
CA SER A 35 35.57 -13.01 8.27
C SER A 35 34.57 -11.88 7.91
N THR A 36 35.09 -10.70 7.59
CA THR A 36 34.28 -9.57 7.09
C THR A 36 34.85 -9.00 5.79
N THR A 37 35.48 -9.84 4.96
CA THR A 37 36.18 -9.38 3.75
C THR A 37 35.94 -10.24 2.50
N MET A 38 34.97 -11.16 2.52
CA MET A 38 34.67 -12.03 1.36
C MET A 38 33.21 -11.97 0.91
N LEU A 39 32.61 -10.78 0.85
CA LEU A 39 31.26 -10.58 0.29
C LEU A 39 31.15 -9.40 -0.69
N PHE A 40 32.26 -8.75 -1.05
CA PHE A 40 32.27 -7.59 -1.96
C PHE A 40 32.80 -7.86 -3.38
N ASP A 41 33.34 -9.05 -3.67
CA ASP A 41 33.96 -9.35 -4.98
C ASP A 41 33.04 -10.06 -6.00
N LEU A 42 31.73 -10.12 -5.76
CA LEU A 42 30.76 -10.76 -6.67
C LEU A 42 29.96 -9.80 -7.56
N PHE A 43 30.25 -8.50 -7.53
CA PHE A 43 29.60 -7.51 -8.40
C PHE A 43 30.58 -6.93 -9.43
N GLY A 44 30.84 -7.73 -10.45
CA GLY A 44 31.54 -7.29 -11.66
C GLY A 44 30.83 -6.13 -12.37
N LYS A 45 31.65 -5.18 -12.82
CA LYS A 45 31.40 -4.07 -13.75
C LYS A 45 30.28 -3.07 -13.40
N LYS A 46 30.73 -1.88 -12.96
CA LYS A 46 29.95 -0.64 -12.93
C LYS A 46 29.27 -0.37 -14.28
N PRO A 47 27.97 -0.05 -14.33
CA PRO A 47 27.43 0.74 -15.43
C PRO A 47 28.00 2.16 -15.32
N ASN A 48 28.53 2.67 -16.43
CA ASN A 48 29.06 4.01 -16.53
C ASN A 48 27.87 4.99 -16.65
N TYR A 49 27.36 5.49 -15.52
CA TYR A 49 26.41 6.60 -15.54
C TYR A 49 27.20 7.90 -15.59
N GLY A 50 27.59 8.29 -16.80
CA GLY A 50 28.17 9.60 -17.07
C GLY A 50 27.14 10.69 -16.79
N GLY A 51 27.53 11.66 -15.95
CA GLY A 51 26.72 12.85 -15.71
C GLY A 51 27.13 13.57 -14.43
N ASN A 52 28.21 14.36 -14.50
CA ASN A 52 28.45 15.43 -13.53
C ASN A 52 27.26 16.39 -13.55
N SER A 53 26.45 16.37 -12.49
CA SER A 53 25.59 17.51 -12.16
C SER A 53 25.74 17.80 -10.67
N SER A 54 26.45 18.89 -10.37
CA SER A 54 26.49 19.51 -9.06
C SER A 54 25.07 19.71 -8.51
N PRO A 55 24.85 19.64 -7.18
CA PRO A 55 23.53 19.79 -6.59
C PRO A 55 23.03 21.21 -6.79
N VAL A 56 22.04 21.39 -7.66
CA VAL A 56 21.26 22.62 -7.74
C VAL A 56 20.36 22.65 -6.51
N ILE A 57 20.72 23.49 -5.54
CA ILE A 57 19.83 23.88 -4.44
C ILE A 57 18.71 24.72 -5.07
N GLY A 58 17.59 24.08 -5.40
CA GLY A 58 16.47 24.69 -6.09
C GLY A 58 15.14 24.38 -5.42
N ASN A 59 14.50 25.43 -4.90
CA ASN A 59 13.08 25.66 -4.64
C ASN A 59 12.11 24.48 -4.34
N LYS A 60 11.37 24.64 -3.24
CA LYS A 60 10.22 23.82 -2.81
C LYS A 60 9.29 23.44 -3.98
N PRO A 61 9.01 22.15 -4.23
CA PRO A 61 8.17 21.75 -5.36
C PRO A 61 6.68 21.85 -5.00
N THR A 62 6.00 22.94 -5.35
CA THR A 62 4.52 23.04 -5.30
C THR A 62 3.94 23.00 -6.71
N GLY A 63 3.65 21.80 -7.20
CA GLY A 63 2.98 21.58 -8.48
C GLY A 63 2.28 20.21 -8.49
N PRO A 64 1.23 20.01 -9.31
CA PRO A 64 0.48 18.75 -9.43
C PRO A 64 1.28 17.61 -10.11
N ASN A 65 2.58 17.78 -10.33
CA ASN A 65 3.47 16.81 -10.97
C ASN A 65 4.60 16.35 -10.04
N ASN A 66 4.51 16.67 -8.75
CA ASN A 66 5.58 16.42 -7.80
C ASN A 66 5.20 15.32 -6.82
N MET A 67 6.22 14.68 -6.26
CA MET A 67 6.12 13.77 -5.13
C MET A 67 5.14 14.30 -4.07
N PRO A 68 4.12 13.52 -3.69
CA PRO A 68 3.21 13.93 -2.63
C PRO A 68 4.00 14.16 -1.35
N LYS A 69 3.71 15.26 -0.65
CA LYS A 69 4.28 15.50 0.68
C LYS A 69 3.80 14.35 1.58
N LEU A 70 4.74 13.53 2.02
CA LEU A 70 4.44 12.35 2.84
C LEU A 70 3.55 12.77 4.02
N TYR A 71 2.50 11.99 4.28
CA TYR A 71 1.48 12.21 5.31
C TYR A 71 0.52 13.38 5.04
N ASP A 72 1.03 14.58 4.77
CA ASP A 72 0.21 15.78 4.59
C ASP A 72 -0.67 15.73 3.33
N ALA A 73 -0.24 15.00 2.30
CA ALA A 73 -0.95 14.92 1.02
C ALA A 73 -2.36 14.30 1.13
N TRP A 74 -2.65 13.54 2.20
CA TRP A 74 -3.92 12.85 2.43
C TRP A 74 -5.03 13.75 2.97
N PHE A 75 -4.69 14.89 3.56
CA PHE A 75 -5.64 15.78 4.21
C PHE A 75 -6.22 16.80 3.23
N LYS A 76 -7.51 17.13 3.39
CA LYS A 76 -8.17 18.19 2.60
C LYS A 76 -7.45 19.52 2.62
N LYS A 77 -6.80 19.86 3.73
CA LYS A 77 -6.02 21.09 3.89
C LYS A 77 -4.95 21.23 2.80
N SER A 78 -4.24 20.15 2.45
CA SER A 78 -3.31 20.17 1.32
C SER A 78 -4.07 19.93 0.00
N GLY A 79 -5.01 18.97 0.03
CA GLY A 79 -5.74 18.49 -1.14
C GLY A 79 -4.83 17.87 -2.21
N GLN A 80 -3.55 17.61 -1.91
CA GLN A 80 -2.56 17.25 -2.92
C GLN A 80 -2.88 15.88 -3.53
N MET A 81 -3.12 14.85 -2.71
CA MET A 81 -3.42 13.50 -3.21
C MET A 81 -4.71 13.49 -4.04
N SER A 82 -5.75 14.20 -3.59
CA SER A 82 -7.00 14.34 -4.34
C SER A 82 -6.77 15.00 -5.71
N LYS A 83 -5.97 16.07 -5.78
CA LYS A 83 -5.62 16.73 -7.05
C LYS A 83 -4.82 15.83 -7.98
N LEU A 84 -3.81 15.11 -7.46
CA LEU A 84 -3.02 14.14 -8.23
C LEU A 84 -3.92 13.06 -8.82
N MET A 85 -4.74 12.42 -7.98
CA MET A 85 -5.66 11.36 -8.36
C MET A 85 -6.67 11.83 -9.43
N THR A 86 -7.31 12.97 -9.21
CA THR A 86 -8.38 13.44 -10.09
C THR A 86 -7.85 13.97 -11.43
N SER A 87 -6.70 14.65 -11.43
CA SER A 87 -6.09 15.14 -12.67
C SER A 87 -5.56 13.99 -13.53
N SER A 88 -4.87 13.01 -12.92
CA SER A 88 -4.36 11.85 -13.66
C SER A 88 -5.49 10.98 -14.19
N ALA A 89 -6.55 10.77 -13.40
CA ALA A 89 -7.72 9.99 -13.83
C ALA A 89 -8.43 10.65 -15.01
N LYS A 90 -8.67 11.96 -14.98
CA LYS A 90 -9.28 12.70 -16.10
C LYS A 90 -8.46 12.58 -17.37
N SER A 91 -7.14 12.77 -17.25
CA SER A 91 -6.22 12.67 -18.39
C SER A 91 -6.21 11.25 -18.97
N ALA A 92 -6.05 10.24 -18.12
CA ALA A 92 -5.98 8.85 -18.56
C ALA A 92 -7.31 8.34 -19.13
N LEU A 93 -8.45 8.62 -18.48
CA LEU A 93 -9.77 8.22 -18.97
C LEU A 93 -10.20 8.89 -20.28
N SER A 94 -9.50 9.92 -20.74
CA SER A 94 -9.71 10.50 -22.07
C SER A 94 -9.09 9.66 -23.19
N LYS A 95 -8.13 8.80 -22.86
CA LYS A 95 -7.33 7.98 -23.80
C LYS A 95 -7.49 6.48 -23.58
N HIS A 96 -7.82 6.07 -22.37
CA HIS A 96 -7.89 4.68 -21.96
C HIS A 96 -9.28 4.36 -21.38
N ARG A 97 -9.81 3.18 -21.70
CA ARG A 97 -11.05 2.68 -21.11
C ARG A 97 -10.86 2.30 -19.65
N GLN A 98 -9.74 1.67 -19.34
CA GLN A 98 -9.44 1.13 -18.02
C GLN A 98 -8.16 1.74 -17.46
N ILE A 99 -8.25 2.19 -16.22
CA ILE A 99 -7.12 2.78 -15.51
C ILE A 99 -6.99 2.18 -14.11
N GLU A 100 -5.77 2.19 -13.61
CA GLU A 100 -5.45 1.91 -12.23
C GLU A 100 -5.06 3.20 -11.51
N ILE A 101 -5.55 3.32 -10.29
CA ILE A 101 -5.11 4.32 -9.32
C ILE A 101 -4.67 3.56 -8.09
N PHE A 102 -3.41 3.72 -7.70
CA PHE A 102 -2.84 3.06 -6.55
C PHE A 102 -2.08 4.06 -5.68
N PHE A 103 -2.48 4.15 -4.42
CA PHE A 103 -1.74 4.76 -3.34
C PHE A 103 -2.26 4.19 -2.01
N ASN A 104 -1.53 4.41 -0.92
CA ASN A 104 -2.00 3.96 0.39
C ASN A 104 -3.32 4.68 0.76
N PRO A 105 -4.41 3.99 1.15
CA PRO A 105 -5.70 4.65 1.40
C PRO A 105 -5.69 5.54 2.64
N VAL A 106 -4.75 5.29 3.54
CA VAL A 106 -4.52 6.06 4.78
C VAL A 106 -3.10 6.63 4.78
N PRO A 107 -2.83 7.70 5.54
CA PRO A 107 -1.50 8.31 5.60
C PRO A 107 -0.42 7.33 6.07
N ASN A 108 -0.70 6.49 7.07
CA ASN A 108 0.22 5.49 7.59
C ASN A 108 -0.44 4.10 7.60
N LEU A 109 -0.29 3.35 6.51
CA LEU A 109 -0.90 2.03 6.36
C LEU A 109 -0.24 0.97 7.25
N ASP A 110 1.08 1.09 7.49
CA ASP A 110 1.86 0.11 8.24
C ASP A 110 1.44 0.03 9.72
N GLU A 111 0.89 1.13 10.26
CA GLU A 111 0.49 1.24 11.67
C GLU A 111 -1.01 1.50 11.86
N ILE A 112 -1.83 1.03 10.91
CA ILE A 112 -3.28 1.25 10.93
C ILE A 112 -3.96 0.68 12.19
N ASP A 113 -3.48 -0.46 12.67
CA ASP A 113 -4.01 -1.15 13.85
C ASP A 113 -3.62 -0.41 15.15
N PHE A 114 -2.43 0.17 15.21
CA PHE A 114 -1.95 0.93 16.38
C PHE A 114 -2.67 2.28 16.54
N GLY A 115 -3.28 2.79 15.47
CA GLY A 115 -4.10 4.00 15.55
C GLY A 115 -3.29 5.25 15.84
N THR A 116 -2.26 5.47 15.03
CA THR A 116 -1.39 6.66 15.10
C THR A 116 -2.21 7.96 15.11
N PRO A 117 -1.73 9.04 15.74
CA PRO A 117 -2.42 10.34 15.76
C PRO A 117 -2.84 10.80 14.35
N LEU A 118 -1.97 10.56 13.38
CA LEU A 118 -2.19 10.89 11.98
C LEU A 118 -3.37 10.13 11.36
N ASN A 119 -3.45 8.81 11.59
CA ASN A 119 -4.58 8.00 11.12
C ASN A 119 -5.88 8.35 11.86
N GLN A 120 -5.80 8.77 13.13
CA GLN A 120 -6.97 9.24 13.87
C GLN A 120 -7.50 10.56 13.30
N GLU A 121 -6.62 11.51 12.99
CA GLU A 121 -6.99 12.79 12.37
C GLU A 121 -7.65 12.56 11.01
N PHE A 122 -7.03 11.72 10.17
CA PHE A 122 -7.59 11.36 8.87
C PHE A 122 -8.95 10.66 9.01
N GLY A 123 -9.07 9.71 9.95
CA GLY A 123 -10.32 9.01 10.23
C GLY A 123 -11.47 9.94 10.66
N LYS A 124 -11.18 10.98 11.43
CA LYS A 124 -12.17 12.02 11.79
C LYS A 124 -12.63 12.80 10.56
N GLU A 125 -11.69 13.27 9.73
CA GLU A 125 -12.00 14.01 8.49
C GLU A 125 -12.84 13.16 7.52
N MET A 126 -12.44 11.91 7.33
CA MET A 126 -13.11 10.91 6.50
C MET A 126 -14.53 10.63 7.01
N ALA A 127 -14.71 10.43 8.32
CA ALA A 127 -16.02 10.17 8.92
C ALA A 127 -16.98 11.34 8.70
N VAL A 128 -16.52 12.57 8.91
CA VAL A 128 -17.31 13.79 8.64
C VAL A 128 -17.71 13.89 7.17
N ASP A 129 -16.77 13.59 6.27
CA ASP A 129 -17.01 13.66 4.83
C ASP A 129 -18.05 12.64 4.36
N LEU A 130 -17.91 11.38 4.80
CA LEU A 130 -18.84 10.29 4.45
C LEU A 130 -20.17 10.37 5.22
N GLY A 131 -20.27 11.24 6.23
CA GLY A 131 -21.44 11.35 7.09
C GLY A 131 -21.63 10.11 7.97
N LEU A 132 -20.53 9.52 8.41
CA LEU A 132 -20.52 8.43 9.38
C LEU A 132 -20.76 8.99 10.80
N PRO A 133 -21.21 8.14 11.75
CA PRO A 133 -21.16 8.48 13.16
C PRO A 133 -19.75 8.89 13.60
N GLU A 134 -19.69 9.64 14.71
CA GLU A 134 -18.46 10.17 15.29
C GLU A 134 -17.32 9.14 15.33
N TYR A 135 -16.14 9.56 14.85
CA TYR A 135 -14.93 8.75 14.91
C TYR A 135 -14.35 8.74 16.32
N LYS A 136 -14.49 7.60 17.00
CA LYS A 136 -13.96 7.35 18.35
C LYS A 136 -13.54 5.89 18.54
N PRO A 137 -12.78 5.54 19.61
CA PRO A 137 -12.46 4.15 19.91
C PRO A 137 -13.72 3.26 19.91
N GLY A 138 -13.64 2.11 19.25
CA GLY A 138 -14.77 1.18 19.09
C GLY A 138 -15.84 1.56 18.05
N SER A 139 -15.79 2.77 17.47
CA SER A 139 -16.71 3.17 16.38
C SER A 139 -16.53 2.32 15.13
N LEU A 140 -17.57 2.23 14.28
CA LEU A 140 -17.47 1.55 12.98
C LEU A 140 -16.41 2.19 12.08
N ALA A 141 -16.34 3.53 12.07
CA ALA A 141 -15.37 4.26 11.27
C ALA A 141 -13.92 3.94 11.70
N ARG A 142 -13.66 3.75 13.00
CA ARG A 142 -12.34 3.30 13.50
C ARG A 142 -12.05 1.84 13.16
N ARG A 143 -13.02 0.94 13.38
CA ARG A 143 -12.87 -0.51 13.14
C ARG A 143 -12.63 -0.84 11.67
N TYR A 144 -13.28 -0.11 10.78
CA TYR A 144 -13.19 -0.30 9.33
C TYR A 144 -12.53 0.90 8.64
N LEU A 145 -11.52 1.50 9.29
CA LEU A 145 -10.84 2.68 8.79
C LEU A 145 -10.34 2.45 7.35
N LEU A 146 -9.69 1.33 7.08
CA LEU A 146 -9.16 1.03 5.75
C LEU A 146 -10.25 1.02 4.69
N GLN A 147 -11.34 0.29 4.95
CA GLN A 147 -12.44 0.12 4.01
C GLN A 147 -13.15 1.45 3.76
N PHE A 148 -13.48 2.20 4.81
CA PHE A 148 -14.09 3.53 4.65
C PHE A 148 -13.15 4.53 3.97
N SER A 149 -11.84 4.43 4.18
CA SER A 149 -10.86 5.28 3.49
C SER A 149 -10.88 5.05 1.98
N GLN A 150 -11.04 3.80 1.55
CA GLN A 150 -11.19 3.48 0.13
C GLN A 150 -12.46 4.10 -0.46
N ILE A 151 -13.57 4.04 0.27
CA ILE A 151 -14.83 4.68 -0.15
C ILE A 151 -14.71 6.20 -0.16
N TYR A 152 -14.00 6.78 0.80
CA TYR A 152 -13.69 8.21 0.81
C TYR A 152 -12.93 8.63 -0.45
N TRP A 153 -11.87 7.93 -0.82
CA TRP A 153 -11.13 8.24 -2.05
C TRP A 153 -11.96 8.00 -3.32
N ALA A 154 -12.77 6.94 -3.35
CA ALA A 154 -13.72 6.71 -4.44
C ALA A 154 -14.73 7.87 -4.57
N LYS A 155 -15.23 8.40 -3.45
CA LYS A 155 -16.10 9.58 -3.43
C LYS A 155 -15.40 10.83 -3.95
N GLN A 156 -14.18 11.10 -3.49
CA GLN A 156 -13.38 12.25 -3.97
C GLN A 156 -13.18 12.18 -5.48
N LEU A 157 -12.87 10.99 -6.01
CA LEU A 157 -12.74 10.77 -7.44
C LEU A 157 -14.07 10.94 -8.19
N ALA A 158 -15.14 10.30 -7.70
CA ALA A 158 -16.47 10.35 -8.31
C ALA A 158 -17.02 11.78 -8.40
N GLN A 159 -16.71 12.64 -7.44
CA GLN A 159 -17.12 14.05 -7.48
C GLN A 159 -16.46 14.82 -8.64
N ALA A 160 -15.22 14.46 -8.97
CA ALA A 160 -14.42 15.12 -9.99
C ALA A 160 -14.69 14.62 -11.41
N LEU A 161 -15.13 13.36 -11.58
CA LEU A 161 -15.42 12.76 -12.87
C LEU A 161 -16.80 13.19 -13.43
N PRO A 162 -16.95 13.29 -14.76
CA PRO A 162 -18.24 13.58 -15.39
C PRO A 162 -19.12 12.31 -15.51
N GLY A 163 -20.43 12.51 -15.65
CA GLY A 163 -21.39 11.43 -15.90
C GLY A 163 -21.86 10.69 -14.65
N ASN A 164 -22.50 9.53 -14.84
CA ASN A 164 -22.89 8.66 -13.75
C ASN A 164 -21.69 7.84 -13.27
N ILE A 165 -21.45 7.86 -11.97
CA ILE A 165 -20.35 7.13 -11.34
C ILE A 165 -20.90 6.06 -10.41
N TYR A 166 -20.60 4.81 -10.70
CA TYR A 166 -20.88 3.67 -9.84
C TYR A 166 -19.63 3.26 -9.09
N VAL A 167 -19.74 3.01 -7.79
CA VAL A 167 -18.63 2.57 -6.93
C VAL A 167 -18.92 1.14 -6.49
N ALA A 168 -18.24 0.18 -7.10
CA ALA A 168 -18.39 -1.24 -6.87
C ALA A 168 -17.44 -1.70 -5.74
N THR A 169 -18.00 -2.14 -4.61
CA THR A 169 -17.24 -2.56 -3.42
C THR A 169 -17.33 -4.07 -3.22
N LEU A 170 -16.25 -4.67 -2.69
CA LEU A 170 -16.15 -6.10 -2.37
C LEU A 170 -16.29 -6.42 -0.88
N ASP A 171 -16.08 -5.42 -0.04
CA ASP A 171 -15.95 -5.53 1.42
C ASP A 171 -17.24 -5.83 2.18
N GLY A 172 -18.38 -5.92 1.48
CA GLY A 172 -19.67 -6.17 2.10
C GLY A 172 -20.08 -5.10 3.10
N LEU A 173 -19.45 -3.92 3.08
CA LEU A 173 -19.79 -2.83 3.99
C LEU A 173 -21.29 -2.53 3.89
N LYS A 174 -21.91 -2.35 5.05
CA LYS A 174 -23.25 -1.77 5.15
C LYS A 174 -23.20 -0.38 4.53
N LYS A 175 -23.98 -0.13 3.50
CA LYS A 175 -23.93 1.13 2.73
C LYS A 175 -24.86 2.19 3.27
N ASP A 176 -25.90 1.75 3.96
CA ASP A 176 -26.88 2.54 4.69
C ASP A 176 -26.25 3.41 5.79
N VAL A 177 -25.06 3.06 6.28
CA VAL A 177 -24.33 3.93 7.24
C VAL A 177 -23.66 5.14 6.58
N ILE A 178 -23.48 5.17 5.25
CA ILE A 178 -22.91 6.31 4.54
C ILE A 178 -24.04 7.27 4.16
N THR A 179 -24.15 8.38 4.89
CA THR A 179 -25.24 9.36 4.67
C THR A 179 -24.88 10.48 3.69
N LYS A 180 -23.58 10.65 3.36
CA LYS A 180 -23.10 11.68 2.42
C LYS A 180 -22.33 11.07 1.26
N PRO A 181 -22.98 10.32 0.35
CA PRO A 181 -22.29 9.69 -0.78
C PRO A 181 -21.80 10.70 -1.83
N GLY A 182 -22.38 11.90 -1.92
CA GLY A 182 -22.08 12.82 -3.01
C GLY A 182 -22.57 12.26 -4.35
N LYS A 183 -21.74 12.31 -5.40
CA LYS A 183 -22.11 11.82 -6.75
C LYS A 183 -22.06 10.30 -6.90
N MET A 184 -21.51 9.57 -5.94
CA MET A 184 -21.29 8.13 -6.10
C MET A 184 -22.59 7.33 -5.92
N LYS A 185 -22.81 6.35 -6.79
CA LYS A 185 -23.84 5.31 -6.63
C LYS A 185 -23.16 4.03 -6.14
N LEU A 186 -23.33 3.71 -4.86
CA LEU A 186 -22.65 2.56 -4.24
C LEU A 186 -23.28 1.22 -4.69
N ALA A 187 -22.51 0.36 -5.35
CA ALA A 187 -22.93 -0.94 -5.87
C ALA A 187 -22.08 -2.08 -5.30
N ASN A 188 -22.68 -3.26 -5.08
CA ASN A 188 -22.01 -4.38 -4.42
C ASN A 188 -21.54 -5.33 -5.51
N PHE A 189 -20.23 -5.51 -5.59
CA PHE A 189 -19.61 -6.29 -6.66
C PHE A 189 -19.81 -7.80 -6.50
N VAL A 190 -19.94 -8.27 -5.25
CA VAL A 190 -20.07 -9.69 -4.93
C VAL A 190 -21.43 -10.21 -5.37
N ASN A 191 -22.52 -9.54 -4.97
CA ASN A 191 -23.89 -9.98 -5.24
C ASN A 191 -24.58 -9.23 -6.39
N GLY A 192 -23.91 -8.26 -7.01
CA GLY A 192 -24.44 -7.51 -8.15
C GLY A 192 -25.40 -6.37 -7.79
N LYS A 193 -25.80 -6.20 -6.51
CA LYS A 193 -26.81 -5.20 -6.13
C LYS A 193 -26.36 -3.78 -6.46
N GLY A 194 -27.17 -3.07 -7.24
CA GLY A 194 -26.92 -1.73 -7.74
C GLY A 194 -26.12 -1.69 -9.05
N LEU A 195 -25.56 -2.83 -9.50
CA LEU A 195 -24.86 -2.92 -10.78
C LEU A 195 -25.81 -3.17 -11.96
N GLU A 196 -27.04 -3.63 -11.70
CA GLU A 196 -28.10 -3.76 -12.71
C GLU A 196 -28.49 -2.43 -13.38
N ASN A 197 -28.17 -1.30 -12.74
CA ASN A 197 -28.47 0.04 -13.24
C ASN A 197 -27.31 0.67 -14.03
N VAL A 198 -26.19 -0.04 -14.18
CA VAL A 198 -25.03 0.44 -14.94
C VAL A 198 -25.35 0.39 -16.42
N GLN A 199 -25.20 1.52 -17.11
CA GLN A 199 -25.45 1.66 -18.53
C GLN A 199 -24.15 1.84 -19.32
N LYS A 200 -24.23 1.69 -20.64
CA LYS A 200 -23.12 1.97 -21.55
C LYS A 200 -22.66 3.42 -21.39
N GLY A 201 -21.36 3.64 -21.29
CA GLY A 201 -20.77 4.97 -21.12
C GLY A 201 -20.70 5.49 -19.68
N ASP A 202 -21.33 4.80 -18.71
CA ASP A 202 -21.11 5.09 -17.29
C ASP A 202 -19.66 4.79 -16.88
N THR A 203 -19.22 5.37 -15.77
CA THR A 203 -17.92 5.05 -15.17
C THR A 203 -18.11 4.20 -13.93
N VAL A 204 -17.34 3.12 -13.83
CA VAL A 204 -17.33 2.22 -12.68
C VAL A 204 -15.99 2.30 -11.97
N ILE A 205 -16.02 2.59 -10.67
CA ILE A 205 -14.86 2.52 -9.78
C ILE A 205 -14.94 1.20 -9.04
N VAL A 206 -14.03 0.27 -9.33
CA VAL A 206 -13.90 -1.00 -8.62
C VAL A 206 -12.91 -0.80 -7.48
N VAL A 207 -13.42 -0.84 -6.25
CA VAL A 207 -12.66 -0.52 -5.05
C VAL A 207 -11.98 -1.76 -4.50
N ASN A 208 -10.66 -1.68 -4.33
CA ASN A 208 -9.80 -2.74 -3.79
C ASN A 208 -10.14 -4.13 -4.40
N PRO A 209 -9.93 -4.30 -5.72
CA PRO A 209 -10.33 -5.51 -6.44
C PRO A 209 -9.70 -6.80 -5.88
N GLY A 210 -8.57 -6.75 -5.16
CA GLY A 210 -7.99 -7.94 -4.54
C GLY A 210 -7.38 -8.89 -5.59
N GLY A 211 -7.71 -10.18 -5.51
CA GLY A 211 -7.09 -11.23 -6.34
C GLY A 211 -7.50 -11.19 -7.82
N ASN A 212 -6.70 -11.81 -8.69
CA ASN A 212 -6.81 -11.68 -10.16
C ASN A 212 -8.19 -12.09 -10.72
N SER A 213 -8.90 -13.00 -10.06
CA SER A 213 -10.25 -13.43 -10.45
C SER A 213 -11.26 -12.27 -10.45
N VAL A 214 -11.14 -11.33 -9.51
CA VAL A 214 -12.01 -10.15 -9.43
C VAL A 214 -11.72 -9.18 -10.56
N TRP A 215 -10.43 -8.93 -10.84
CA TRP A 215 -10.01 -8.07 -11.95
C TRP A 215 -10.58 -8.57 -13.28
N ASN A 216 -10.42 -9.86 -13.57
CA ASN A 216 -10.94 -10.50 -14.78
C ASN A 216 -12.47 -10.49 -14.83
N LYS A 217 -13.15 -10.70 -13.69
CA LYS A 217 -14.61 -10.61 -13.62
C LYS A 217 -15.09 -9.18 -13.91
N ALA A 218 -14.44 -8.18 -13.32
CA ALA A 218 -14.78 -6.78 -13.52
C ALA A 218 -14.53 -6.33 -14.97
N ASP A 219 -13.41 -6.76 -15.57
CA ASP A 219 -13.08 -6.45 -16.96
C ASP A 219 -14.17 -6.94 -17.92
N LYS A 220 -14.58 -8.22 -17.75
CA LYS A 220 -15.67 -8.82 -18.53
C LYS A 220 -17.01 -8.14 -18.29
N MET A 221 -17.33 -7.85 -17.02
CA MET A 221 -18.62 -7.25 -16.63
C MET A 221 -18.78 -5.82 -17.15
N PHE A 222 -17.69 -5.05 -17.20
CA PHE A 222 -17.71 -3.61 -17.49
C PHE A 222 -17.01 -3.26 -18.81
N GLN A 223 -17.10 -4.14 -19.80
CA GLN A 223 -16.44 -3.98 -21.11
C GLN A 223 -16.90 -2.71 -21.86
N ASP A 224 -18.15 -2.27 -21.64
CA ASP A 224 -18.77 -1.10 -22.29
C ASP A 224 -18.66 0.19 -21.47
N GLN A 225 -17.99 0.13 -20.32
CA GLN A 225 -17.83 1.25 -19.38
C GLN A 225 -16.37 1.67 -19.30
N LYS A 226 -16.18 2.90 -18.81
CA LYS A 226 -14.88 3.31 -18.28
C LYS A 226 -14.70 2.69 -16.90
N VAL A 227 -13.55 2.10 -16.64
CA VAL A 227 -13.29 1.39 -15.37
C VAL A 227 -12.08 1.99 -14.67
N VAL A 228 -12.25 2.33 -13.40
CA VAL A 228 -11.16 2.71 -12.51
C VAL A 228 -10.97 1.63 -11.46
N TYR A 229 -9.81 1.00 -11.44
CA TYR A 229 -9.43 0.11 -10.35
C TYR A 229 -8.70 0.92 -9.29
N LEU A 230 -9.31 1.05 -8.11
CA LEU A 230 -8.82 1.92 -7.04
C LEU A 230 -8.18 1.09 -5.92
N ASN A 231 -6.90 1.37 -5.64
CA ASN A 231 -6.13 0.93 -4.48
C ASN A 231 -6.23 -0.57 -4.21
N SER A 232 -5.76 -1.39 -5.15
CA SER A 232 -5.61 -2.83 -4.94
C SER A 232 -4.45 -3.13 -3.99
N LEU A 233 -4.77 -3.36 -2.72
CA LEU A 233 -3.75 -3.61 -1.69
C LEU A 233 -3.09 -4.99 -1.83
N VAL A 234 -3.79 -5.92 -2.48
CA VAL A 234 -3.28 -7.25 -2.82
C VAL A 234 -3.03 -7.29 -4.32
N THR A 235 -1.83 -7.71 -4.71
CA THR A 235 -1.47 -7.94 -6.12
C THR A 235 -0.77 -9.29 -6.21
N GLU A 236 -1.34 -10.23 -6.97
CA GLU A 236 -0.74 -11.57 -7.16
C GLU A 236 0.42 -11.56 -8.17
N THR A 237 0.60 -10.45 -8.89
CA THR A 237 1.63 -10.29 -9.93
C THR A 237 3.05 -10.09 -9.38
N TYR A 238 3.21 -9.90 -8.06
CA TYR A 238 4.47 -9.55 -7.39
C TYR A 238 5.25 -8.37 -8.02
N ASP A 239 4.60 -7.58 -8.87
CA ASP A 239 5.20 -6.47 -9.64
C ASP A 239 4.40 -5.17 -9.41
N LEU A 240 4.68 -4.15 -10.23
CA LEU A 240 3.94 -2.89 -10.24
C LEU A 240 2.65 -3.00 -11.07
N GLY A 241 1.53 -2.68 -10.43
CA GLY A 241 0.20 -2.60 -11.03
C GLY A 241 -0.62 -3.89 -11.01
N GLY A 242 -1.85 -3.77 -11.49
CA GLY A 242 -2.80 -4.86 -11.63
C GLY A 242 -2.44 -5.88 -12.72
N PRO A 243 -3.17 -7.01 -12.77
CA PRO A 243 -2.88 -8.14 -13.66
C PRO A 243 -3.35 -7.97 -15.10
N LEU A 244 -4.15 -6.93 -15.39
CA LEU A 244 -4.73 -6.73 -16.72
C LEU A 244 -3.70 -6.12 -17.68
N LYS A 245 -3.65 -6.63 -18.91
CA LYS A 245 -2.64 -6.26 -19.91
C LYS A 245 -2.77 -4.81 -20.40
N ASP A 246 -4.00 -4.35 -20.65
CA ASP A 246 -4.29 -3.03 -21.25
C ASP A 246 -4.63 -1.96 -20.20
N LEU A 247 -4.21 -2.19 -18.95
CA LEU A 247 -4.51 -1.35 -17.81
C LEU A 247 -3.46 -0.26 -17.64
N GLU A 248 -3.87 0.99 -17.83
CA GLU A 248 -2.99 2.15 -17.65
C GLU A 248 -2.87 2.56 -16.17
N GLN A 249 -1.66 2.63 -15.64
CA GLN A 249 -1.43 3.15 -14.28
C GLN A 249 -1.46 4.69 -14.27
N SER A 250 -2.66 5.24 -14.09
CA SER A 250 -2.91 6.69 -14.14
C SER A 250 -2.27 7.44 -12.97
N LEU A 251 -2.47 6.99 -11.74
CA LEU A 251 -1.74 7.41 -10.56
C LEU A 251 -1.17 6.15 -9.91
N TYR A 252 0.14 6.08 -9.77
CA TYR A 252 0.79 5.00 -9.05
C TYR A 252 1.74 5.60 -8.04
N PHE A 253 1.45 5.43 -6.75
CA PHE A 253 2.32 5.87 -5.67
C PHE A 253 2.52 4.71 -4.70
N LYS A 254 3.63 4.00 -4.87
CA LYS A 254 3.93 2.78 -4.11
C LYS A 254 5.24 2.93 -3.38
N ARG A 255 5.23 2.58 -2.10
CA ARG A 255 6.44 2.42 -1.31
C ARG A 255 7.20 1.18 -1.77
N ILE A 256 8.51 1.31 -1.90
CA ILE A 256 9.46 0.23 -2.18
C ILE A 256 10.57 0.26 -1.14
N SER A 257 11.49 -0.70 -1.18
CA SER A 257 12.63 -0.71 -0.25
C SER A 257 13.41 0.60 -0.36
N LYS A 258 13.52 1.33 0.76
CA LYS A 258 14.23 2.61 0.89
C LYS A 258 13.74 3.72 -0.05
N GLY A 259 12.49 3.69 -0.51
CA GLY A 259 12.00 4.73 -1.40
C GLY A 259 10.58 4.54 -1.92
N TYR A 260 10.29 5.19 -3.05
CA TYR A 260 8.97 5.20 -3.68
C TYR A 260 9.07 5.11 -5.20
N VAL A 261 8.05 4.50 -5.81
CA VAL A 261 7.75 4.64 -7.23
C VAL A 261 6.54 5.55 -7.38
N LEU A 262 6.67 6.56 -8.24
CA LEU A 262 5.62 7.52 -8.57
C LEU A 262 5.34 7.52 -10.07
N ARG A 263 4.06 7.57 -10.42
CA ARG A 263 3.56 7.86 -11.76
C ARG A 263 2.34 8.75 -11.64
N VAL A 264 2.31 9.83 -12.40
CA VAL A 264 1.14 10.72 -12.53
C VAL A 264 0.93 10.96 -14.02
N PHE A 265 0.04 10.19 -14.64
CA PHE A 265 -0.21 10.24 -16.07
C PHE A 265 -0.58 11.66 -16.53
N PRO A 266 0.00 12.17 -17.63
CA PRO A 266 0.81 11.46 -18.64
C PRO A 266 2.32 11.46 -18.38
N ASN A 267 2.79 11.95 -17.23
CA ASN A 267 4.22 12.10 -16.94
C ASN A 267 4.90 10.75 -16.75
N LYS A 268 6.20 10.67 -17.05
CA LYS A 268 7.06 9.48 -16.91
C LYS A 268 7.01 8.83 -15.53
N TRP A 269 7.45 7.58 -15.44
CA TRP A 269 7.63 6.88 -14.16
C TRP A 269 8.85 7.46 -13.45
N GLU A 270 8.76 7.65 -12.14
CA GLU A 270 9.80 8.26 -11.34
C GLU A 270 10.10 7.38 -10.13
N VAL A 271 11.38 7.26 -9.79
CA VAL A 271 11.84 6.53 -8.60
C VAL A 271 12.49 7.52 -7.65
N TYR A 272 12.07 7.48 -6.39
CA TYR A 272 12.53 8.36 -5.33
C TYR A 272 13.21 7.57 -4.22
N LEU A 273 14.30 8.11 -3.68
CA LEU A 273 15.00 7.65 -2.48
C LEU A 273 14.40 8.31 -1.25
N ASP A 274 14.16 7.52 -0.20
CA ASP A 274 13.92 8.03 1.14
C ASP A 274 15.25 8.37 1.79
N LYS A 275 15.35 9.57 2.38
CA LYS A 275 16.53 10.00 3.12
C LYS A 275 16.31 9.90 4.64
N PRO A 276 17.38 9.77 5.44
CA PRO A 276 17.29 9.72 6.90
C PRO A 276 16.63 10.96 7.54
N ASP A 277 16.62 12.09 6.83
CA ASP A 277 15.98 13.34 7.24
C ASP A 277 14.46 13.40 6.95
N PHE A 278 13.85 12.27 6.57
CA PHE A 278 12.45 12.12 6.18
C PHE A 278 12.04 12.89 4.92
N THR A 279 13.01 13.39 4.15
CA THR A 279 12.75 13.96 2.82
C THR A 279 13.00 12.93 1.71
N THR A 280 12.63 13.27 0.48
CA THR A 280 12.75 12.39 -0.67
C THR A 280 13.55 13.04 -1.78
N GLU A 281 14.31 12.22 -2.53
CA GLU A 281 15.15 12.65 -3.64
C GLU A 281 14.84 11.81 -4.88
N LYS A 282 14.65 12.45 -6.04
CA LYS A 282 14.41 11.73 -7.30
C LYS A 282 15.72 11.11 -7.79
N LEU A 283 15.74 9.80 -7.98
CA LEU A 283 16.92 9.08 -8.47
C LEU A 283 16.87 8.80 -9.97
N ALA A 284 15.71 8.43 -10.49
CA ALA A 284 15.57 8.00 -11.88
C ALA A 284 14.20 8.30 -12.46
N VAL A 285 14.18 8.39 -13.80
CA VAL A 285 12.97 8.56 -14.61
C VAL A 285 12.95 7.49 -15.68
N PHE A 286 11.83 6.80 -15.84
CA PHE A 286 11.62 5.74 -16.82
C PHE A 286 10.47 6.12 -17.75
N ASP A 287 10.68 5.94 -19.06
CA ASP A 287 9.64 6.11 -20.07
C ASP A 287 8.51 5.08 -19.90
N GLU A 288 8.90 3.83 -19.69
CA GLU A 288 8.02 2.69 -19.48
C GLU A 288 7.95 2.30 -18.00
N LYS A 289 6.99 1.44 -17.65
CA LYS A 289 6.82 0.93 -16.29
C LYS A 289 8.07 0.13 -15.87
N PRO A 290 8.83 0.57 -14.84
CA PRO A 290 9.97 -0.19 -14.37
C PRO A 290 9.50 -1.47 -13.68
N LYS A 291 10.32 -2.52 -13.68
CA LYS A 291 10.05 -3.68 -12.83
C LYS A 291 10.25 -3.30 -11.37
N LEU A 292 9.42 -3.83 -10.48
CA LEU A 292 9.55 -3.59 -9.03
C LEU A 292 10.96 -3.90 -8.51
N ARG A 293 11.56 -5.00 -8.97
CA ARG A 293 12.91 -5.43 -8.59
C ARG A 293 13.98 -4.42 -9.01
N GLU A 294 13.85 -3.83 -10.19
CA GLU A 294 14.82 -2.86 -10.73
C GLU A 294 14.77 -1.56 -9.93
N ALA A 295 13.56 -1.01 -9.73
CA ALA A 295 13.37 0.18 -8.91
C ALA A 295 13.86 -0.01 -7.46
N SER A 296 13.53 -1.17 -6.85
CA SER A 296 13.96 -1.48 -5.48
C SER A 296 15.46 -1.70 -5.34
N LYS A 297 16.11 -2.28 -6.36
CA LYS A 297 17.57 -2.45 -6.37
C LYS A 297 18.26 -1.09 -6.42
N LEU A 298 17.76 -0.18 -7.27
CA LEU A 298 18.31 1.17 -7.41
C LEU A 298 18.26 1.94 -6.08
N THR A 299 17.08 2.04 -5.44
CA THR A 299 16.93 2.77 -4.18
C THR A 299 17.73 2.15 -3.05
N MET A 300 17.79 0.81 -2.98
CA MET A 300 18.57 0.11 -1.97
C MET A 300 20.08 0.33 -2.15
N GLN A 301 20.59 0.25 -3.39
CA GLN A 301 22.01 0.47 -3.67
C GLN A 301 22.42 1.91 -3.32
N GLU A 302 21.67 2.90 -3.78
CA GLU A 302 21.93 4.32 -3.47
C GLU A 302 21.84 4.60 -1.97
N SER A 303 20.84 4.03 -1.30
CA SER A 303 20.71 4.16 0.16
C SER A 303 21.92 3.58 0.89
N MET A 304 22.37 2.38 0.51
CA MET A 304 23.47 1.70 1.19
C MET A 304 24.80 2.39 0.92
N GLU A 305 25.01 2.90 -0.29
CA GLU A 305 26.21 3.65 -0.65
C GLU A 305 26.32 4.98 0.13
N ARG A 306 25.21 5.72 0.25
CA ARG A 306 25.23 7.05 0.89
C ARG A 306 25.09 7.00 2.41
N TYR A 307 24.32 6.06 2.94
CA TYR A 307 23.89 6.07 4.35
C TYR A 307 24.15 4.76 5.09
N GLY A 308 24.53 3.69 4.39
CA GLY A 308 24.65 2.36 4.96
C GLY A 308 23.38 1.92 5.68
N VAL A 309 23.54 1.28 6.85
CA VAL A 309 22.43 0.81 7.69
C VAL A 309 21.64 1.93 8.37
N ASN A 310 22.14 3.17 8.37
CA ASN A 310 21.55 4.29 9.10
C ASN A 310 20.31 4.89 8.41
N ASN A 311 20.01 4.48 7.17
CA ASN A 311 18.76 4.83 6.50
C ASN A 311 17.70 3.73 6.70
N ASP A 312 17.65 3.13 7.88
CA ASP A 312 16.56 2.23 8.25
C ASP A 312 15.53 2.93 9.10
N ARG A 313 14.34 3.10 8.52
CA ARG A 313 13.21 3.76 9.17
C ARG A 313 12.76 3.03 10.44
N TRP A 314 13.13 1.75 10.58
CA TRP A 314 12.82 0.91 11.73
C TRP A 314 14.00 0.69 12.67
N ALA A 315 15.14 1.34 12.45
CA ALA A 315 16.26 1.27 13.39
C ALA A 315 15.88 1.94 14.72
N ALA A 316 16.09 1.21 15.82
CA ALA A 316 15.87 1.71 17.17
C ALA A 316 16.73 2.98 17.39
N GLY A 317 16.08 4.08 17.77
CA GLY A 317 16.73 5.38 17.98
C GLY A 317 16.70 6.34 16.78
N PHE A 318 16.33 5.88 15.59
CA PHE A 318 16.19 6.72 14.38
C PHE A 318 14.79 6.69 13.78
N GLY A 319 13.98 5.68 14.10
CA GLY A 319 12.56 5.64 13.81
C GLY A 319 11.78 6.51 14.77
N GLY A 320 11.55 7.78 14.41
CA GLY A 320 10.44 8.53 14.96
C GLY A 320 9.17 7.72 14.74
N ARG A 321 8.71 7.02 15.78
CA ARG A 321 7.36 6.45 15.83
C ARG A 321 6.41 7.63 15.61
N LEU A 322 5.73 7.65 14.47
CA LEU A 322 4.76 8.68 14.09
C LEU A 322 3.38 8.30 14.63
#